data_AF-M9UTN2-F1
#
_entry.id   AF-M9UTN2-F1
#
_cell.length_a   1.000
_cell.length_b   1.000
_cell.length_c   1.000
_cell.angle_alpha   90.00
_cell.angle_beta   90.00
_cell.angle_gamma   90.00
#
_symmetry.space_group_name_H-M   'P 1'
#
loop_
_entity.id
_entity.type
_entity.pdbx_description
1 polymer ?
#
loop_
_entity_poly.entity_id
_entity_poly.type
_entity_poly.pdbx_seq_one_letter_code
_entity_poly.pdbx_strand_id
1 'polypeptide(L)'
;MEERQLLVNRFVIFQLQNMFNRTLDHHDDYNQRHWSRFATVPEVAHILFGTYISIIGLLAVFGNGLILGVFKRCKALRLRPSSVLTISLLASDMAFSAVNGFPILTFTSYYKKWIFGSTGCQLYAFLGSLFGITSINTMALMAIERYLTIKTNLYLMHSGTFKRNLVFVAIAWLWALLIALMPVLGWGRYVLEGFQTTCSFDYLTKSANNLSYIMFLMILGFCTPLACITTSYAAIFKKVFSNYKVLTQAATSNGCGAGLRSGREIEEKAYRTELKIIKTAFVVTLAFLLSWLPYTIVAMLGLTRYDYLISPYVSQIPVMVAKTSAIYNPIIHVFLYPKLRKALMKTFKGFWHCTRRKTRSQHKVKTLVRFVNDDGTRSKMLFRFIGPNGTTSDKTIQFRLPGVVDSEQINNMAPKLKSSTC
;
A
#
# COMPACT_ATOMS: atom_id res chain seq x y z
N MET A 1 25.56 -3.85 29.20
CA MET A 1 24.41 -3.44 28.36
C MET A 1 23.78 -4.64 27.64
N GLU A 2 24.59 -5.51 27.02
CA GLU A 2 24.08 -6.72 26.34
C GLU A 2 23.33 -7.69 27.26
N GLU A 3 23.79 -7.92 28.50
CA GLU A 3 23.06 -8.80 29.44
C GLU A 3 21.69 -8.26 29.84
N ARG A 4 21.53 -6.93 30.01
CA ARG A 4 20.21 -6.32 30.26
C ARG A 4 19.30 -6.47 29.05
N GLN A 5 19.83 -6.31 27.84
CA GLN A 5 19.06 -6.53 26.62
C GLN A 5 18.63 -8.00 26.48
N LEU A 6 19.51 -8.94 26.82
CA LEU A 6 19.24 -10.37 26.79
C LEU A 6 18.20 -10.78 27.84
N LEU A 7 18.26 -10.20 29.04
CA LEU A 7 17.30 -10.41 30.12
C LEU A 7 15.92 -9.83 29.78
N VAL A 8 15.87 -8.63 29.20
CA VAL A 8 14.62 -8.05 28.70
C VAL A 8 14.05 -8.91 27.57
N ASN A 9 14.89 -9.37 26.63
CA ASN A 9 14.45 -10.26 25.56
C ASN A 9 13.93 -11.59 26.11
N ARG A 10 14.62 -12.22 27.07
CA ARG A 10 14.17 -13.46 27.72
C ARG A 10 12.90 -13.26 28.54
N PHE A 11 12.77 -12.14 29.24
CA PHE A 11 11.56 -11.81 29.99
C PHE A 11 10.37 -11.56 29.07
N VAL A 12 10.56 -10.81 27.99
CA VAL A 12 9.52 -10.59 26.97
C VAL A 12 9.14 -11.91 26.30
N ILE A 13 10.12 -12.76 25.93
CA ILE A 13 9.86 -14.08 25.36
C ILE A 13 9.11 -14.98 26.36
N PHE A 14 9.50 -14.98 27.64
CA PHE A 14 8.83 -15.75 28.68
C PHE A 14 7.41 -15.26 28.96
N GLN A 15 7.19 -13.94 28.98
CA GLN A 15 5.85 -13.35 29.12
C GLN A 15 4.99 -13.64 27.89
N LEU A 16 5.55 -13.55 26.68
CA LEU A 16 4.87 -13.95 25.46
C LEU A 16 4.51 -15.45 25.53
N GLN A 17 5.45 -16.33 25.86
CA GLN A 17 5.21 -17.76 26.01
C GLN A 17 4.14 -18.07 27.08
N ASN A 18 4.14 -17.39 28.22
CA ASN A 18 3.12 -17.57 29.24
C ASN A 18 1.75 -17.02 28.83
N MET A 19 1.70 -15.90 28.11
CA MET A 19 0.43 -15.39 27.54
C MET A 19 -0.12 -16.33 26.45
N PHE A 20 0.75 -16.87 25.59
CA PHE A 20 0.40 -17.89 24.61
C PHE A 20 -0.07 -19.20 25.30
N ASN A 21 0.55 -19.63 26.39
CA ASN A 21 0.14 -20.83 27.14
C ASN A 21 -1.19 -20.66 27.89
N ARG A 22 -1.53 -19.46 28.37
CA ARG A 22 -2.85 -19.25 29.02
C ARG A 22 -4.02 -19.22 28.02
N THR A 23 -3.79 -18.85 26.77
CA THR A 23 -4.80 -18.89 25.70
C THR A 23 -5.00 -20.31 25.12
N LEU A 24 -4.04 -21.21 25.36
CA LEU A 24 -4.03 -22.60 24.90
C LEU A 24 -5.00 -23.53 25.67
N ASP A 25 -5.32 -23.24 26.93
CA ASP A 25 -5.88 -24.23 27.87
C ASP A 25 -7.41 -24.22 28.06
N HIS A 26 -8.14 -23.42 27.29
CA HIS A 26 -9.60 -23.51 27.25
C HIS A 26 -10.06 -24.05 25.89
N HIS A 27 -10.02 -25.35 25.67
CA HIS A 27 -10.84 -25.96 24.62
C HIS A 27 -12.30 -25.68 24.95
N ASP A 28 -12.83 -24.55 24.45
CA ASP A 28 -14.22 -24.20 24.64
C ASP A 28 -15.03 -25.09 23.71
N ASP A 29 -15.73 -26.02 24.34
CA ASP A 29 -16.51 -27.09 23.75
C ASP A 29 -17.55 -26.54 22.73
N TYR A 30 -17.92 -25.26 22.78
CA TYR A 30 -18.87 -24.65 21.85
C TYR A 30 -18.39 -24.56 20.38
N ASN A 31 -17.21 -23.97 20.10
CA ASN A 31 -16.72 -23.85 18.71
C ASN A 31 -16.54 -25.24 18.09
N GLN A 32 -15.99 -26.19 18.87
CA GLN A 32 -15.81 -27.56 18.43
C GLN A 32 -17.15 -28.28 18.20
N ARG A 33 -18.14 -28.12 19.11
CA ARG A 33 -19.51 -28.63 18.94
C ARG A 33 -20.21 -28.06 17.71
N HIS A 34 -19.99 -26.78 17.41
CA HIS A 34 -20.58 -26.14 16.23
C HIS A 34 -20.10 -26.79 14.94
N TRP A 35 -18.79 -27.00 14.78
CA TRP A 35 -18.25 -27.58 13.55
C TRP A 35 -18.50 -29.10 13.46
N SER A 36 -18.51 -29.81 14.59
CA SER A 36 -18.71 -31.27 14.62
C SER A 36 -20.13 -31.71 14.27
N ARG A 37 -21.13 -30.82 14.34
CA ARG A 37 -22.52 -31.13 13.93
C ARG A 37 -22.70 -31.28 12.43
N PHE A 38 -21.73 -30.83 11.62
CA PHE A 38 -21.80 -30.89 10.17
C PHE A 38 -21.09 -32.14 9.64
N ALA A 39 -21.57 -32.65 8.50
CA ALA A 39 -20.89 -33.74 7.80
C ALA A 39 -19.47 -33.33 7.43
N THR A 40 -18.58 -34.32 7.40
CA THR A 40 -17.20 -34.13 6.97
C THR A 40 -17.15 -33.58 5.56
N VAL A 41 -16.29 -32.58 5.34
CA VAL A 41 -16.15 -31.95 4.04
C VAL A 41 -15.46 -32.93 3.08
N PRO A 42 -15.98 -33.12 1.84
CA PRO A 42 -15.35 -34.01 0.87
C PRO A 42 -13.91 -33.63 0.56
N GLU A 43 -13.06 -34.62 0.33
CA GLU A 43 -11.66 -34.43 -0.04
C GLU A 43 -11.48 -33.53 -1.28
N VAL A 44 -12.34 -33.69 -2.27
CA VAL A 44 -12.31 -32.87 -3.49
C VAL A 44 -12.45 -31.38 -3.16
N ALA A 45 -13.30 -31.02 -2.20
CA ALA A 45 -13.44 -29.62 -1.79
C ALA A 45 -12.14 -29.11 -1.16
N HIS A 46 -11.55 -29.86 -0.22
CA HIS A 46 -10.26 -29.50 0.37
C HIS A 46 -9.16 -29.27 -0.67
N ILE A 47 -9.07 -30.15 -1.67
CA ILE A 47 -8.10 -30.02 -2.78
C ILE A 47 -8.38 -28.76 -3.61
N LEU A 48 -9.64 -28.54 -4.02
CA LEU A 48 -10.01 -27.37 -4.82
C LEU A 48 -9.69 -26.05 -4.11
N PHE A 49 -10.05 -25.93 -2.83
CA PHE A 49 -9.76 -24.74 -2.03
C PHE A 49 -8.25 -24.56 -1.78
N GLY A 50 -7.53 -25.64 -1.51
CA GLY A 50 -6.07 -25.64 -1.36
C GLY A 50 -5.35 -25.20 -2.64
N THR A 51 -5.77 -25.71 -3.80
CA THR A 51 -5.22 -25.31 -5.10
C THR A 51 -5.57 -23.86 -5.43
N TYR A 52 -6.82 -23.45 -5.21
CA TYR A 52 -7.27 -22.07 -5.41
C TYR A 52 -6.42 -21.07 -4.61
N ILE A 53 -6.30 -21.26 -3.30
CA ILE A 53 -5.52 -20.34 -2.48
C ILE A 53 -4.02 -20.40 -2.80
N SER A 54 -3.50 -21.53 -3.27
CA SER A 54 -2.11 -21.62 -3.72
C SER A 54 -1.85 -20.68 -4.88
N ILE A 55 -2.73 -20.72 -5.89
CA ILE A 55 -2.62 -19.85 -7.07
C ILE A 55 -2.76 -18.39 -6.66
N ILE A 56 -3.81 -18.05 -5.92
CA ILE A 56 -4.06 -16.67 -5.48
C ILE A 56 -2.94 -16.14 -4.58
N GLY A 57 -2.49 -16.94 -3.61
CA GLY A 57 -1.42 -16.58 -2.68
C GLY A 57 -0.09 -16.33 -3.38
N LEU A 58 0.32 -17.22 -4.30
CA LEU A 58 1.53 -17.02 -5.10
C LEU A 58 1.41 -15.76 -5.96
N LEU A 59 0.31 -15.60 -6.71
CA LEU A 59 0.11 -14.42 -7.55
C LEU A 59 0.09 -13.11 -6.75
N ALA A 60 -0.50 -13.12 -5.56
CA ALA A 60 -0.53 -11.95 -4.69
C ALA A 60 0.86 -11.63 -4.13
N VAL A 61 1.63 -12.63 -3.67
CA VAL A 61 3.01 -12.41 -3.20
C VAL A 61 3.90 -11.88 -4.34
N PHE A 62 3.88 -12.53 -5.51
CA PHE A 62 4.69 -12.11 -6.66
C PHE A 62 4.23 -10.76 -7.22
N GLY A 63 2.93 -10.54 -7.38
CA GLY A 63 2.37 -9.30 -7.93
C GLY A 63 2.67 -8.08 -7.07
N ASN A 64 2.40 -8.18 -5.76
CA ASN A 64 2.72 -7.10 -4.82
C ASN A 64 4.24 -6.89 -4.71
N GLY A 65 5.03 -7.98 -4.62
CA GLY A 65 6.50 -7.94 -4.58
C GLY A 65 7.12 -7.30 -5.84
N LEU A 66 6.56 -7.57 -7.02
CA LEU A 66 7.00 -6.98 -8.28
C LEU A 66 6.82 -5.46 -8.29
N ILE A 67 5.67 -4.96 -7.86
CA ILE A 67 5.39 -3.52 -7.80
C ILE A 67 6.29 -2.84 -6.74
N LEU A 68 6.45 -3.47 -5.57
CA LEU A 68 7.41 -3.01 -4.56
C LEU A 68 8.85 -2.94 -5.13
N GLY A 69 9.24 -3.93 -5.93
CA GLY A 69 10.51 -3.94 -6.67
C GLY A 69 10.65 -2.74 -7.62
N VAL A 70 9.59 -2.37 -8.33
CA VAL A 70 9.59 -1.17 -9.19
C VAL A 70 9.76 0.10 -8.36
N PHE A 71 9.05 0.24 -7.24
CA PHE A 71 9.25 1.38 -6.33
C PHE A 71 10.70 1.42 -5.80
N LYS A 72 11.29 0.27 -5.44
CA LYS A 72 12.69 0.20 -4.99
C LYS A 72 13.66 0.73 -6.07
N ARG A 73 13.46 0.33 -7.33
CA ARG A 73 14.31 0.70 -8.47
C ARG A 73 14.08 2.13 -8.97
N CYS A 74 12.85 2.60 -8.99
CA CYS A 74 12.49 3.90 -9.56
C CYS A 74 12.38 4.98 -8.47
N LYS A 75 13.51 5.63 -8.14
CA LYS A 75 13.58 6.71 -7.12
C LYS A 75 12.56 7.83 -7.36
N ALA A 76 12.40 8.28 -8.60
CA ALA A 76 11.44 9.33 -8.96
C ALA A 76 9.97 8.94 -8.72
N LEU A 77 9.65 7.65 -8.78
CA LEU A 77 8.32 7.13 -8.45
C LEU A 77 8.17 7.00 -6.93
N ARG A 78 9.15 6.40 -6.25
CA ARG A 78 9.15 6.13 -4.81
C ARG A 78 9.14 7.37 -3.93
N LEU A 79 9.81 8.44 -4.33
CA LEU A 79 9.86 9.67 -3.54
C LEU A 79 8.55 10.46 -3.58
N ARG A 80 7.56 10.08 -4.39
CA ARG A 80 6.26 10.77 -4.38
C ARG A 80 5.51 10.49 -3.07
N PRO A 81 4.96 11.52 -2.39
CA PRO A 81 4.24 11.34 -1.13
C PRO A 81 3.13 10.29 -1.20
N SER A 82 2.35 10.27 -2.30
CA SER A 82 1.28 9.30 -2.53
C SER A 82 1.76 7.84 -2.59
N SER A 83 3.04 7.64 -2.91
CA SER A 83 3.61 6.29 -3.02
C SER A 83 3.91 5.68 -1.65
N VAL A 84 4.04 6.48 -0.59
CA VAL A 84 4.32 5.98 0.78
C VAL A 84 3.20 5.04 1.25
N LEU A 85 1.95 5.50 1.19
CA LEU A 85 0.79 4.70 1.59
C LEU A 85 0.54 3.52 0.64
N THR A 86 0.79 3.72 -0.67
CA THR A 86 0.70 2.63 -1.65
C THR A 86 1.70 1.51 -1.34
N ILE A 87 2.94 1.86 -0.98
CA ILE A 87 3.98 0.90 -0.59
C ILE A 87 3.57 0.17 0.70
N SER A 88 3.01 0.88 1.68
CA SER A 88 2.49 0.25 2.91
C SER A 88 1.42 -0.80 2.62
N LEU A 89 0.45 -0.45 1.76
CA LEU A 89 -0.63 -1.37 1.36
C LEU A 89 -0.10 -2.62 0.65
N LEU A 90 0.78 -2.43 -0.34
CA LEU A 90 1.38 -3.57 -1.06
C LEU A 90 2.22 -4.46 -0.13
N ALA A 91 2.89 -3.88 0.86
CA ALA A 91 3.66 -4.62 1.84
C ALA A 91 2.76 -5.43 2.79
N SER A 92 1.65 -4.86 3.26
CA SER A 92 0.68 -5.59 4.09
C SER A 92 0.01 -6.71 3.30
N ASP A 93 -0.41 -6.49 2.05
CA ASP A 93 -1.04 -7.54 1.24
C ASP A 93 -0.09 -8.68 0.88
N MET A 94 1.17 -8.36 0.58
CA MET A 94 2.21 -9.36 0.32
C MET A 94 2.43 -10.22 1.57
N ALA A 95 2.55 -9.59 2.74
CA ALA A 95 2.75 -10.29 4.01
C ALA A 95 1.50 -11.11 4.41
N PHE A 96 0.30 -10.57 4.21
CA PHE A 96 -0.96 -11.29 4.40
C PHE A 96 -0.97 -12.56 3.54
N SER A 97 -0.69 -12.45 2.25
CA SER A 97 -0.73 -13.59 1.31
C SER A 97 0.35 -14.63 1.58
N ALA A 98 1.54 -14.20 2.03
CA ALA A 98 2.64 -15.09 2.38
C ALA A 98 2.32 -15.97 3.61
N VAL A 99 1.47 -15.49 4.52
CA VAL A 99 1.07 -16.24 5.73
C VAL A 99 -0.27 -16.96 5.52
N ASN A 100 -1.25 -16.26 4.96
CA ASN A 100 -2.65 -16.72 4.85
C ASN A 100 -2.97 -17.46 3.54
N GLY A 101 -1.99 -17.58 2.65
CA GLY A 101 -2.09 -18.35 1.41
C GLY A 101 -1.08 -19.50 1.39
N PHE A 102 -0.20 -19.48 0.40
CA PHE A 102 0.87 -20.47 0.25
C PHE A 102 2.08 -20.11 1.13
N PRO A 103 2.66 -21.07 1.89
CA PRO A 103 2.36 -22.50 1.90
C PRO A 103 1.37 -22.96 2.98
N ILE A 104 1.07 -22.14 3.99
CA ILE A 104 0.41 -22.60 5.23
C ILE A 104 -0.99 -23.15 4.95
N LEU A 105 -1.88 -22.33 4.35
CA LEU A 105 -3.26 -22.76 4.09
C LEU A 105 -3.31 -23.84 2.99
N THR A 106 -2.38 -23.79 2.05
CA THR A 106 -2.26 -24.84 1.02
C THR A 106 -2.03 -26.21 1.66
N PHE A 107 -1.05 -26.31 2.56
CA PHE A 107 -0.72 -27.57 3.20
C PHE A 107 -1.82 -28.05 4.13
N THR A 108 -2.39 -27.20 4.99
CA THR A 108 -3.50 -27.62 5.86
C THR A 108 -4.72 -28.06 5.05
N SER A 109 -4.98 -27.44 3.91
CA SER A 109 -6.04 -27.88 2.98
C SER A 109 -5.77 -29.27 2.43
N TYR A 110 -4.56 -29.56 1.92
CA TYR A 110 -4.22 -30.89 1.40
C TYR A 110 -4.16 -31.98 2.48
N TYR A 111 -3.75 -31.63 3.71
CA TYR A 111 -3.84 -32.52 4.86
C TYR A 111 -5.26 -32.64 5.44
N LYS A 112 -6.22 -31.88 4.92
CA LYS A 112 -7.64 -31.83 5.33
C LYS A 112 -7.84 -31.43 6.80
N LYS A 113 -6.80 -30.90 7.44
CA LYS A 113 -6.80 -30.47 8.85
C LYS A 113 -5.69 -29.46 9.12
N TRP A 114 -5.86 -28.68 10.17
CA TRP A 114 -4.78 -27.87 10.71
C TRP A 114 -3.69 -28.72 11.36
N ILE A 115 -2.43 -28.53 10.94
CA ILE A 115 -1.28 -29.35 11.38
C ILE A 115 -0.23 -28.57 12.18
N PHE A 116 -0.36 -27.25 12.31
CA PHE A 116 0.66 -26.39 12.94
C PHE A 116 0.43 -26.16 14.45
N GLY A 117 -0.41 -26.99 15.08
CA GLY A 117 -0.79 -26.84 16.49
C GLY A 117 -1.48 -25.51 16.79
N SER A 118 -1.83 -25.31 18.07
CA SER A 118 -2.58 -24.10 18.45
C SER A 118 -1.71 -22.84 18.43
N THR A 119 -0.41 -22.90 18.76
CA THR A 119 0.50 -21.75 18.59
C THR A 119 0.57 -21.28 17.14
N GLY A 120 0.66 -22.20 16.18
CA GLY A 120 0.60 -21.85 14.76
C GLY A 120 -0.74 -21.20 14.38
N CYS A 121 -1.84 -21.69 14.96
CA CYS A 121 -3.18 -21.15 14.74
C CYS A 121 -3.31 -19.70 15.22
N GLN A 122 -2.85 -19.43 16.44
CA GLN A 122 -2.80 -18.08 17.01
C GLN A 122 -1.96 -17.14 16.13
N LEU A 123 -0.75 -17.57 15.73
CA LEU A 123 0.15 -16.75 14.91
C LEU A 123 -0.43 -16.47 13.52
N TYR A 124 -1.02 -17.49 12.88
CA TYR A 124 -1.64 -17.38 11.56
C TYR A 124 -2.77 -16.35 11.56
N ALA A 125 -3.68 -16.46 12.53
CA ALA A 125 -4.83 -15.57 12.65
C ALA A 125 -4.42 -14.17 13.11
N PHE A 126 -3.48 -14.05 14.05
CA PHE A 126 -2.89 -12.77 14.46
C PHE A 126 -2.31 -12.01 13.27
N LEU A 127 -1.45 -12.65 12.47
CA LEU A 127 -0.83 -12.02 11.29
C LEU A 127 -1.88 -11.70 10.22
N GLY A 128 -2.87 -12.59 10.03
CA GLY A 128 -4.01 -12.33 9.14
C GLY A 128 -4.78 -11.07 9.54
N SER A 129 -5.14 -10.95 10.82
CA SER A 129 -5.80 -9.78 11.37
C SER A 129 -4.94 -8.52 11.27
N LEU A 130 -3.66 -8.60 11.64
CA LEU A 130 -2.72 -7.48 11.59
C LEU A 130 -2.64 -6.89 10.18
N PHE A 131 -2.39 -7.73 9.17
CA PHE A 131 -2.21 -7.23 7.80
C PHE A 131 -3.54 -6.84 7.14
N GLY A 132 -4.64 -7.53 7.46
CA GLY A 132 -5.98 -7.15 6.98
C GLY A 132 -6.41 -5.78 7.51
N ILE A 133 -6.27 -5.56 8.83
CA ILE A 133 -6.58 -4.28 9.48
C ILE A 133 -5.61 -3.19 9.03
N THR A 134 -4.32 -3.50 8.87
CA THR A 134 -3.34 -2.55 8.31
C THR A 134 -3.77 -2.08 6.92
N SER A 135 -4.29 -2.99 6.08
CA SER A 135 -4.71 -2.66 4.72
C SER A 135 -5.89 -1.70 4.70
N ILE A 136 -6.98 -1.99 5.44
CA ILE A 136 -8.14 -1.09 5.50
C ILE A 136 -7.81 0.27 6.13
N ASN A 137 -6.97 0.30 7.17
CA ASN A 137 -6.50 1.56 7.76
C ASN A 137 -5.64 2.36 6.78
N THR A 138 -4.75 1.68 6.05
CA THR A 138 -3.95 2.33 5.00
C THR A 138 -4.85 2.93 3.92
N MET A 139 -5.92 2.23 3.50
CA MET A 139 -6.90 2.76 2.55
C MET A 139 -7.71 3.95 3.10
N ALA A 140 -8.09 3.93 4.38
CA ALA A 140 -8.73 5.07 5.02
C ALA A 140 -7.80 6.30 5.05
N LEU A 141 -6.54 6.10 5.42
CA LEU A 141 -5.54 7.16 5.42
C LEU A 141 -5.19 7.62 4.01
N MET A 142 -5.21 6.74 3.01
CA MET A 142 -5.12 7.13 1.60
C MET A 142 -6.28 8.06 1.24
N ALA A 143 -7.52 7.73 1.60
CA ALA A 143 -8.67 8.57 1.30
C ALA A 143 -8.55 9.96 1.97
N ILE A 144 -8.15 10.02 3.25
CA ILE A 144 -7.90 11.28 3.98
C ILE A 144 -6.78 12.08 3.31
N GLU A 145 -5.67 11.43 2.99
CA GLU A 145 -4.50 12.06 2.37
C GLU A 145 -4.83 12.63 0.98
N ARG A 146 -5.64 11.91 0.20
CA ARG A 146 -6.18 12.37 -1.08
C ARG A 146 -7.08 13.59 -0.90
N TYR A 147 -7.98 13.56 0.09
CA TYR A 147 -8.86 14.69 0.40
C TYR A 147 -8.05 15.93 0.78
N LEU A 148 -7.09 15.81 1.70
CA LEU A 148 -6.21 16.90 2.09
C LEU A 148 -5.42 17.45 0.89
N THR A 149 -4.91 16.57 0.03
CA THR A 149 -4.15 16.98 -1.17
C THR A 149 -4.96 17.83 -2.13
N ILE A 150 -6.24 17.51 -2.32
CA ILE A 150 -7.15 18.29 -3.18
C ILE A 150 -7.66 19.56 -2.48
N LYS A 151 -7.93 19.49 -1.17
CA LYS A 151 -8.48 20.62 -0.41
C LYS A 151 -7.50 21.79 -0.35
N THR A 152 -6.23 21.52 -0.05
CA THR A 152 -5.22 22.55 0.24
C THR A 152 -4.13 22.65 -0.83
N ASN A 153 -4.36 22.09 -2.03
CA ASN A 153 -3.42 22.07 -3.15
C ASN A 153 -2.01 21.55 -2.76
N LEU A 154 -1.92 20.63 -1.78
CA LEU A 154 -0.64 20.12 -1.26
C LEU A 154 0.16 19.32 -2.27
N TYR A 155 -0.41 18.98 -3.44
CA TYR A 155 0.35 18.40 -4.54
C TYR A 155 1.45 19.37 -5.06
N LEU A 156 1.35 20.66 -4.74
CA LEU A 156 2.40 21.66 -4.95
C LEU A 156 3.52 21.60 -3.89
N MET A 157 3.27 20.96 -2.74
CA MET A 157 4.18 20.88 -1.59
C MET A 157 4.67 19.45 -1.32
N HIS A 158 5.89 19.14 -1.77
CA HIS A 158 6.41 17.76 -1.77
C HIS A 158 6.90 17.26 -0.39
N SER A 159 7.69 18.06 0.34
CA SER A 159 8.42 17.60 1.54
C SER A 159 7.52 17.36 2.76
N GLY A 160 6.61 18.30 3.07
CA GLY A 160 5.69 18.17 4.22
C GLY A 160 4.71 17.02 4.07
N THR A 161 4.22 16.80 2.85
CA THR A 161 3.30 15.70 2.52
C THR A 161 3.96 14.34 2.70
N PHE A 162 5.26 14.20 2.39
CA PHE A 162 5.98 12.93 2.57
C PHE A 162 6.11 12.54 4.05
N LYS A 163 6.54 13.48 4.91
CA LYS A 163 6.67 13.24 6.36
C LYS A 163 5.34 12.87 7.01
N ARG A 164 4.26 13.60 6.66
CA ARG A 164 2.90 13.27 7.11
C ARG A 164 2.50 11.86 6.73
N ASN A 165 2.78 11.45 5.49
CA ASN A 165 2.38 10.12 5.02
C ASN A 165 3.16 9.00 5.70
N LEU A 166 4.40 9.24 6.16
CA LEU A 166 5.12 8.30 7.04
C LEU A 166 4.45 8.16 8.41
N VAL A 167 4.01 9.26 9.00
CA VAL A 167 3.25 9.24 10.26
C VAL A 167 1.93 8.47 10.08
N PHE A 168 1.23 8.65 8.96
CA PHE A 168 0.04 7.88 8.63
C PHE A 168 0.33 6.37 8.57
N VAL A 169 1.43 5.96 7.94
CA VAL A 169 1.84 4.55 7.96
C VAL A 169 2.04 4.06 9.39
N ALA A 170 2.78 4.80 10.22
CA ALA A 170 3.00 4.41 11.62
C ALA A 170 1.66 4.25 12.39
N ILE A 171 0.72 5.19 12.21
CA ILE A 171 -0.63 5.10 12.81
C ILE A 171 -1.36 3.85 12.33
N ALA A 172 -1.36 3.56 11.02
CA ALA A 172 -2.06 2.40 10.45
C ALA A 172 -1.58 1.08 11.07
N TRP A 173 -0.26 0.92 11.18
CA TRP A 173 0.38 -0.29 11.68
C TRP A 173 0.23 -0.43 13.20
N LEU A 174 0.43 0.65 13.96
CA LEU A 174 0.26 0.62 15.41
C LEU A 174 -1.19 0.34 15.79
N TRP A 175 -2.15 0.97 15.11
CA TRP A 175 -3.57 0.72 15.33
C TRP A 175 -3.96 -0.72 15.01
N ALA A 176 -3.49 -1.26 13.88
CA ALA A 176 -3.73 -2.64 13.51
C ALA A 176 -3.09 -3.63 14.50
N LEU A 177 -1.86 -3.35 14.96
CA LEU A 177 -1.16 -4.16 15.94
C LEU A 177 -1.91 -4.21 17.27
N LEU A 178 -2.36 -3.06 17.77
CA LEU A 178 -3.14 -3.00 19.00
C LEU A 178 -4.40 -3.88 18.91
N ILE A 179 -5.18 -3.76 17.84
CA ILE A 179 -6.42 -4.54 17.68
C ILE A 179 -6.14 -6.04 17.49
N ALA A 180 -5.17 -6.38 16.65
CA ALA A 180 -4.85 -7.78 16.32
C ALA A 180 -4.22 -8.53 17.50
N LEU A 181 -3.52 -7.81 18.39
CA LEU A 181 -2.84 -8.41 19.54
C LEU A 181 -3.81 -8.80 20.66
N MET A 182 -4.98 -8.14 20.78
CA MET A 182 -5.91 -8.37 21.91
C MET A 182 -6.27 -9.85 22.16
N PRO A 183 -6.60 -10.68 21.15
CA PRO A 183 -6.89 -12.10 21.37
C PRO A 183 -5.70 -12.90 21.89
N VAL A 184 -4.48 -12.52 21.52
CA VAL A 184 -3.25 -13.14 22.02
C VAL A 184 -3.04 -12.80 23.51
N LEU A 185 -3.50 -11.62 23.93
CA LEU A 185 -3.49 -11.19 25.34
C LEU A 185 -4.67 -11.74 26.15
N GLY A 186 -5.57 -12.50 25.52
CA GLY A 186 -6.73 -13.14 26.16
C GLY A 186 -8.05 -12.37 26.04
N TRP A 187 -8.08 -11.20 25.40
CA TRP A 187 -9.34 -10.51 25.10
C TRP A 187 -9.86 -10.89 23.71
N GLY A 188 -10.84 -11.80 23.68
CA GLY A 188 -11.17 -12.56 22.48
C GLY A 188 -10.18 -13.70 22.24
N ARG A 189 -10.37 -14.44 21.14
CA ARG A 189 -9.60 -15.67 20.85
C ARG A 189 -9.42 -15.87 19.36
N TYR A 190 -8.31 -16.50 18.97
CA TYR A 190 -8.16 -17.10 17.64
C TYR A 190 -8.41 -18.61 17.69
N VAL A 191 -9.22 -19.12 16.76
CA VAL A 191 -9.66 -20.51 16.70
C VAL A 191 -9.77 -20.99 15.25
N LEU A 192 -9.93 -22.30 15.07
CA LEU A 192 -10.23 -22.90 13.77
C LEU A 192 -11.64 -22.53 13.30
N GLU A 193 -11.78 -22.31 11.99
CA GLU A 193 -13.06 -21.99 11.34
C GLU A 193 -13.29 -22.85 10.08
N GLY A 194 -14.53 -22.86 9.59
CA GLY A 194 -14.91 -23.44 8.31
C GLY A 194 -14.48 -24.90 8.17
N PHE A 195 -13.63 -25.18 7.18
CA PHE A 195 -13.11 -26.52 6.90
C PHE A 195 -12.09 -27.02 7.94
N GLN A 196 -11.87 -26.28 9.03
CA GLN A 196 -10.87 -26.60 10.06
C GLN A 196 -9.43 -26.64 9.51
N THR A 197 -9.16 -25.82 8.48
CA THR A 197 -7.87 -25.69 7.80
C THR A 197 -7.30 -24.27 7.88
N THR A 198 -8.09 -23.30 8.33
CA THR A 198 -7.69 -21.92 8.64
C THR A 198 -7.98 -21.61 10.10
N CYS A 199 -7.29 -20.58 10.60
CA CYS A 199 -7.64 -19.95 11.86
C CYS A 199 -8.07 -18.50 11.65
N SER A 200 -8.99 -18.05 12.50
CA SER A 200 -9.51 -16.68 12.52
C SER A 200 -9.96 -16.31 13.93
N PHE A 201 -10.47 -15.10 14.13
CA PHE A 201 -11.06 -14.71 15.40
C PHE A 201 -12.35 -15.50 15.66
N ASP A 202 -12.57 -15.89 16.91
CA ASP A 202 -13.73 -16.68 17.31
C ASP A 202 -14.99 -15.81 17.31
N TYR A 203 -15.74 -15.86 16.22
CA TYR A 203 -17.02 -15.17 16.04
C TYR A 203 -18.25 -16.02 16.42
N LEU A 204 -18.07 -17.20 17.01
CA LEU A 204 -19.16 -18.11 17.36
C LEU A 204 -19.43 -18.13 18.87
N THR A 205 -18.38 -18.17 19.70
CA THR A 205 -18.52 -18.24 21.16
C THR A 205 -19.19 -16.99 21.73
N LYS A 206 -20.22 -17.20 22.55
CA LYS A 206 -21.09 -16.15 23.10
C LYS A 206 -20.67 -15.62 24.48
N SER A 207 -19.45 -15.88 24.90
CA SER A 207 -18.92 -15.36 26.17
C SER A 207 -18.83 -13.83 26.11
N ALA A 208 -18.98 -13.15 27.26
CA ALA A 208 -18.86 -11.70 27.32
C ALA A 208 -17.48 -11.21 26.83
N ASN A 209 -16.42 -11.98 27.09
CA ASN A 209 -15.06 -11.70 26.61
C ASN A 209 -14.97 -11.71 25.08
N ASN A 210 -15.47 -12.76 24.43
CA ASN A 210 -15.47 -12.87 22.97
C ASN A 210 -16.38 -11.83 22.32
N LEU A 211 -17.62 -11.68 22.83
CA LEU A 211 -18.59 -10.75 22.27
C LEU A 211 -18.08 -9.30 22.33
N SER A 212 -17.51 -8.88 23.47
CA SER A 212 -16.95 -7.54 23.62
C SER A 212 -15.77 -7.30 22.67
N TYR A 213 -14.89 -8.28 22.49
CA TYR A 213 -13.79 -8.18 21.52
C TYR A 213 -14.29 -8.07 20.07
N ILE A 214 -15.27 -8.88 19.67
CA ILE A 214 -15.77 -8.83 18.29
C ILE A 214 -16.48 -7.50 18.03
N MET A 215 -17.27 -6.99 18.99
CA MET A 215 -17.88 -5.66 18.88
C MET A 215 -16.81 -4.56 18.75
N PHE A 216 -15.75 -4.64 19.55
CA PHE A 216 -14.59 -3.74 19.45
C PHE A 216 -13.91 -3.82 18.07
N LEU A 217 -13.65 -5.03 17.58
CA LEU A 217 -13.06 -5.28 16.25
C LEU A 217 -13.96 -4.73 15.13
N MET A 218 -15.27 -4.92 15.22
CA MET A 218 -16.23 -4.43 14.24
C MET A 218 -16.28 -2.90 14.21
N ILE A 219 -16.33 -2.26 15.37
CA ILE A 219 -16.40 -0.81 15.47
C ILE A 219 -15.06 -0.19 15.00
N LEU A 220 -13.93 -0.57 15.59
CA LEU A 220 -12.65 0.10 15.36
C LEU A 220 -11.83 -0.48 14.20
N GLY A 221 -12.00 -1.77 13.90
CA GLY A 221 -11.28 -2.46 12.82
C GLY A 221 -11.98 -2.37 11.47
N PHE A 222 -13.29 -2.09 11.43
CA PHE A 222 -14.06 -2.02 10.17
C PHE A 222 -14.91 -0.76 10.03
N CYS A 223 -15.81 -0.45 10.97
CA CYS A 223 -16.74 0.68 10.83
C CYS A 223 -16.02 2.04 10.86
N THR A 224 -15.04 2.25 11.74
CA THR A 224 -14.24 3.48 11.79
C THR A 224 -13.50 3.75 10.47
N PRO A 225 -12.68 2.83 9.93
CA PRO A 225 -12.01 3.09 8.66
C PRO A 225 -13.00 3.23 7.51
N LEU A 226 -14.13 2.50 7.50
CA LEU A 226 -15.19 2.68 6.51
C LEU A 226 -15.82 4.08 6.57
N ALA A 227 -16.10 4.59 7.77
CA ALA A 227 -16.61 5.95 7.96
C ALA A 227 -15.59 7.00 7.47
N CYS A 228 -14.30 6.82 7.77
CA CYS A 228 -13.24 7.69 7.26
C CYS A 228 -13.16 7.66 5.72
N ILE A 229 -13.25 6.47 5.12
CA ILE A 229 -13.24 6.27 3.67
C ILE A 229 -14.43 7.01 3.02
N THR A 230 -15.64 6.74 3.50
CA THR A 230 -16.88 7.27 2.93
C THR A 230 -16.95 8.79 3.04
N THR A 231 -16.66 9.35 4.22
CA THR A 231 -16.64 10.80 4.44
C THR A 231 -15.57 11.49 3.59
N SER A 232 -14.36 10.91 3.48
CA SER A 232 -13.28 11.47 2.68
C SER A 232 -13.62 11.49 1.19
N TYR A 233 -14.13 10.38 0.64
CA TYR A 233 -14.51 10.33 -0.77
C TYR A 233 -15.72 11.23 -1.06
N ALA A 234 -16.71 11.29 -0.17
CA ALA A 234 -17.83 12.23 -0.30
C ALA A 234 -17.35 13.69 -0.37
N ALA A 235 -16.39 14.06 0.49
CA ALA A 235 -15.79 15.39 0.47
C ALA A 235 -14.97 15.66 -0.81
N ILE A 236 -14.23 14.66 -1.30
CA ILE A 236 -13.53 14.74 -2.60
C ILE A 236 -14.52 14.97 -3.74
N PHE A 237 -15.59 14.17 -3.84
CA PHE A 237 -16.59 14.31 -4.91
C PHE A 237 -17.25 15.69 -4.88
N LYS A 238 -17.63 16.19 -3.70
CA LYS A 238 -18.16 17.56 -3.55
C LYS A 238 -17.18 18.61 -4.08
N LYS A 239 -15.89 18.51 -3.74
CA LYS A 239 -14.86 19.47 -4.17
C LYS A 239 -14.59 19.39 -5.67
N VAL A 240 -14.49 18.19 -6.23
CA VAL A 240 -14.28 17.98 -7.67
C VAL A 240 -15.45 18.56 -8.47
N PHE A 241 -16.69 18.34 -8.02
CA PHE A 241 -17.87 18.87 -8.69
C PHE A 241 -17.97 20.41 -8.61
N SER A 242 -17.61 21.00 -7.47
CA SER A 242 -17.51 22.45 -7.31
C SER A 242 -16.46 23.05 -8.26
N ASN A 243 -15.27 22.45 -8.35
CA ASN A 243 -14.21 22.89 -9.26
C ASN A 243 -14.63 22.76 -10.74
N TYR A 244 -15.37 21.71 -11.10
CA TYR A 244 -15.89 21.54 -12.45
C TYR A 244 -16.83 22.69 -12.85
N LYS A 245 -17.79 23.05 -11.97
CA LYS A 245 -18.73 24.15 -12.22
C LYS A 245 -18.03 25.51 -12.46
N VAL A 246 -17.04 25.82 -11.63
CA VAL A 246 -16.27 27.08 -11.75
C VAL A 246 -15.48 27.12 -13.06
N LEU A 247 -14.88 26.00 -13.49
CA LEU A 247 -14.15 25.93 -14.76
C LEU A 247 -15.06 26.10 -15.97
N THR A 248 -16.27 25.51 -15.96
CA THR A 248 -17.26 25.72 -17.03
C THR A 248 -17.75 27.17 -17.10
N GLN A 249 -17.89 27.86 -15.97
CA GLN A 249 -18.30 29.28 -15.94
C GLN A 249 -17.17 30.23 -16.37
N ALA A 250 -15.93 29.90 -16.05
CA ALA A 250 -14.76 30.68 -16.45
C ALA A 250 -14.40 30.51 -17.95
N ALA A 251 -14.80 29.40 -18.57
CA ALA A 251 -14.61 29.18 -20.00
C ALA A 251 -15.53 30.06 -20.87
N THR A 252 -16.67 30.53 -20.32
CA THR A 252 -17.57 31.50 -20.98
C THR A 252 -17.12 32.95 -20.82
N SER A 253 -16.21 33.27 -19.89
CA SER A 253 -15.66 34.62 -19.72
C SER A 253 -14.31 34.77 -20.46
N ASN A 254 -14.30 35.48 -21.59
CA ASN A 254 -13.10 35.84 -22.35
C ASN A 254 -12.18 36.77 -21.52
N GLY A 255 -11.17 36.23 -20.83
CA GLY A 255 -10.22 37.00 -20.03
C GLY A 255 -8.76 36.78 -20.43
N CYS A 256 -8.07 37.87 -20.80
CA CYS A 256 -6.69 37.97 -21.27
C CYS A 256 -5.62 37.56 -20.23
N GLY A 257 -4.51 36.97 -20.70
CA GLY A 257 -3.27 36.80 -19.92
C GLY A 257 -2.39 35.64 -20.37
N ALA A 258 -1.49 35.86 -21.33
CA ALA A 258 -0.59 34.82 -21.87
C ALA A 258 0.45 34.31 -20.85
N GLY A 259 0.85 35.12 -19.85
CA GLY A 259 1.77 34.71 -18.78
C GLY A 259 1.13 33.84 -17.69
N LEU A 260 -0.15 34.06 -17.37
CA LEU A 260 -0.92 33.21 -16.44
C LEU A 260 -1.27 31.84 -17.05
N ARG A 261 -1.30 31.72 -18.39
CA ARG A 261 -1.63 30.46 -19.09
C ARG A 261 -0.63 29.34 -18.80
N SER A 262 0.68 29.62 -18.83
CA SER A 262 1.72 28.58 -18.62
C SER A 262 1.70 27.98 -17.20
N GLY A 263 1.54 28.80 -16.16
CA GLY A 263 1.39 28.32 -14.79
C GLY A 263 0.11 27.50 -14.57
N ARG A 264 -0.99 27.96 -15.17
CA ARG A 264 -2.30 27.30 -15.11
C ARG A 264 -2.31 25.94 -15.81
N GLU A 265 -1.58 25.78 -16.91
CA GLU A 265 -1.41 24.48 -17.60
C GLU A 265 -0.64 23.45 -16.76
N ILE A 266 0.41 23.87 -16.06
CA ILE A 266 1.19 22.99 -15.17
C ILE A 266 0.32 22.52 -14.00
N GLU A 267 -0.41 23.44 -13.39
CA GLU A 267 -1.33 23.16 -12.28
C GLU A 267 -2.46 22.23 -12.70
N GLU A 268 -3.08 22.48 -13.87
CA GLU A 268 -4.14 21.63 -14.40
C GLU A 268 -3.65 20.20 -14.68
N LYS A 269 -2.43 20.06 -15.24
CA LYS A 269 -1.82 18.74 -15.46
C LYS A 269 -1.50 18.01 -14.16
N ALA A 270 -1.06 18.73 -13.14
CA ALA A 270 -0.84 18.17 -11.81
C ALA A 270 -2.18 17.72 -11.19
N TYR A 271 -3.21 18.55 -11.22
CA TYR A 271 -4.55 18.22 -10.75
C TYR A 271 -5.15 16.99 -11.45
N ARG A 272 -5.08 16.92 -12.79
CA ARG A 272 -5.52 15.74 -13.57
C ARG A 272 -4.74 14.47 -13.19
N THR A 273 -3.48 14.61 -12.79
CA THR A 273 -2.68 13.48 -12.29
C THR A 273 -3.20 13.02 -10.93
N GLU A 274 -3.51 13.95 -10.02
CA GLU A 274 -4.08 13.63 -8.71
C GLU A 274 -5.44 12.93 -8.83
N LEU A 275 -6.31 13.37 -9.75
CA LEU A 275 -7.60 12.69 -10.01
C LEU A 275 -7.43 11.24 -10.44
N LYS A 276 -6.40 10.91 -11.25
CA LYS A 276 -6.11 9.52 -11.62
C LYS A 276 -5.64 8.69 -10.42
N ILE A 277 -4.87 9.29 -9.52
CA ILE A 277 -4.44 8.63 -8.28
C ILE A 277 -5.64 8.39 -7.37
N ILE A 278 -6.54 9.37 -7.22
CA ILE A 278 -7.80 9.25 -6.48
C ILE A 278 -8.66 8.13 -7.04
N LYS A 279 -8.87 8.11 -8.37
CA LYS A 279 -9.63 7.04 -9.04
C LYS A 279 -9.03 5.66 -8.74
N THR A 280 -7.70 5.55 -8.84
CA THR A 280 -7.01 4.28 -8.55
C THR A 280 -7.21 3.86 -7.10
N ALA A 281 -7.01 4.77 -6.14
CA ALA A 281 -7.22 4.53 -4.72
C ALA A 281 -8.67 4.12 -4.42
N PHE A 282 -9.65 4.78 -5.05
CA PHE A 282 -11.06 4.46 -4.88
C PHE A 282 -11.40 3.05 -5.37
N VAL A 283 -10.90 2.65 -6.55
CA VAL A 283 -11.13 1.30 -7.09
C VAL A 283 -10.48 0.23 -6.22
N VAL A 284 -9.27 0.48 -5.70
CA VAL A 284 -8.60 -0.39 -4.72
C VAL A 284 -9.45 -0.55 -3.46
N THR A 285 -9.93 0.56 -2.90
CA THR A 285 -10.78 0.54 -1.70
C THR A 285 -12.09 -0.20 -1.92
N LEU A 286 -12.75 0.02 -3.06
CA LEU A 286 -13.99 -0.66 -3.40
C LEU A 286 -13.78 -2.17 -3.55
N ALA A 287 -12.73 -2.59 -4.26
CA ALA A 287 -12.42 -4.01 -4.42
C ALA A 287 -12.18 -4.70 -3.07
N PHE A 288 -11.46 -4.06 -2.15
CA PHE A 288 -11.26 -4.59 -0.80
C PHE A 288 -12.59 -4.72 -0.05
N LEU A 289 -13.40 -3.66 0.01
CA LEU A 289 -14.66 -3.68 0.76
C LEU A 289 -15.62 -4.74 0.22
N LEU A 290 -15.77 -4.87 -1.10
CA LEU A 290 -16.62 -5.89 -1.71
C LEU A 290 -16.13 -7.32 -1.43
N SER A 291 -14.83 -7.51 -1.26
CA SER A 291 -14.25 -8.83 -0.99
C SER A 291 -14.42 -9.25 0.47
N TRP A 292 -14.31 -8.30 1.40
CA TRP A 292 -14.38 -8.56 2.83
C TRP A 292 -15.82 -8.56 3.36
N LEU A 293 -16.72 -7.80 2.74
CA LEU A 293 -18.10 -7.63 3.20
C LEU A 293 -18.84 -8.97 3.40
N PRO A 294 -18.79 -9.97 2.48
CA PRO A 294 -19.45 -11.25 2.70
C PRO A 294 -18.96 -11.97 3.96
N TYR A 295 -17.65 -11.96 4.22
CA TYR A 295 -17.08 -12.59 5.40
C TYR A 295 -17.44 -11.82 6.68
N THR A 296 -17.43 -10.49 6.63
CA THR A 296 -17.90 -9.63 7.72
C THR A 296 -19.37 -9.93 8.07
N ILE A 297 -20.24 -10.13 7.08
CA ILE A 297 -21.65 -10.50 7.30
C ILE A 297 -21.75 -11.86 8.02
N VAL A 298 -20.96 -12.86 7.60
CA VAL A 298 -20.94 -14.18 8.26
C VAL A 298 -20.47 -14.08 9.71
N ALA A 299 -19.40 -13.32 9.96
CA ALA A 299 -18.91 -13.10 11.33
C ALA A 299 -19.98 -12.41 12.21
N MET A 300 -20.70 -11.43 11.66
CA MET A 300 -21.80 -10.76 12.38
C MET A 300 -23.00 -11.67 12.59
N LEU A 301 -23.34 -12.53 11.62
CA LEU A 301 -24.36 -13.58 11.80
C LEU A 301 -23.98 -14.51 12.94
N GLY A 302 -22.68 -14.80 13.06
CA GLY A 302 -22.08 -15.58 14.14
C GLY A 302 -22.31 -14.98 15.53
N LEU A 303 -22.64 -13.69 15.65
CA LEU A 303 -23.01 -13.04 16.91
C LEU A 303 -24.50 -13.20 17.26
N THR A 304 -25.35 -13.48 16.28
CA THR A 304 -26.80 -13.63 16.48
C THR A 304 -27.18 -15.04 16.96
N ARG A 305 -28.47 -15.30 17.17
CA ARG A 305 -29.01 -16.65 17.43
C ARG A 305 -29.10 -17.53 16.17
N TYR A 306 -28.66 -17.02 15.02
CA TYR A 306 -28.71 -17.69 13.72
C TYR A 306 -27.36 -18.29 13.32
N ASP A 307 -26.47 -18.56 14.28
CA ASP A 307 -25.19 -19.25 14.06
C ASP A 307 -25.39 -20.66 13.47
N TYR A 308 -26.56 -21.28 13.67
CA TYR A 308 -26.91 -22.56 13.04
C TYR A 308 -26.85 -22.52 11.49
N LEU A 309 -26.99 -21.35 10.87
CA LEU A 309 -26.89 -21.15 9.42
C LEU A 309 -25.43 -21.17 8.91
N ILE A 310 -24.44 -21.06 9.81
CA ILE A 310 -23.02 -21.00 9.47
C ILE A 310 -22.49 -22.42 9.29
N SER A 311 -22.76 -22.99 8.13
CA SER A 311 -22.16 -24.24 7.68
C SER A 311 -20.69 -24.05 7.26
N PRO A 312 -19.91 -25.14 7.10
CA PRO A 312 -18.52 -25.04 6.66
C PRO A 312 -18.36 -24.23 5.38
N TYR A 313 -19.23 -24.40 4.38
CA TYR A 313 -19.16 -23.64 3.13
C TYR A 313 -19.59 -22.17 3.28
N VAL A 314 -20.58 -21.90 4.13
CA VAL A 314 -21.04 -20.53 4.42
C VAL A 314 -19.94 -19.71 5.09
N SER A 315 -19.06 -20.34 5.87
CA SER A 315 -17.84 -19.70 6.40
C SER A 315 -16.69 -19.69 5.37
N GLN A 316 -16.42 -20.83 4.72
CA GLN A 316 -15.22 -21.03 3.91
C GLN A 316 -15.22 -20.23 2.60
N ILE A 317 -16.37 -20.11 1.91
CA ILE A 317 -16.43 -19.40 0.63
C ILE A 317 -16.19 -17.89 0.83
N PRO A 318 -16.90 -17.19 1.73
CA PRO A 318 -16.66 -15.78 1.99
C PRO A 318 -15.25 -15.46 2.47
N VAL A 319 -14.64 -16.28 3.34
CA VAL A 319 -13.27 -16.04 3.79
C VAL A 319 -12.26 -16.17 2.64
N MET A 320 -12.52 -17.05 1.67
CA MET A 320 -11.68 -17.20 0.49
C MET A 320 -11.80 -15.99 -0.44
N VAL A 321 -13.00 -15.45 -0.61
CA VAL A 321 -13.22 -14.17 -1.33
C VAL A 321 -12.47 -13.03 -0.63
N ALA A 322 -12.55 -12.94 0.71
CA ALA A 322 -11.82 -11.96 1.50
C ALA A 322 -10.30 -12.09 1.32
N LYS A 323 -9.74 -13.31 1.41
CA LYS A 323 -8.31 -13.56 1.20
C LYS A 323 -7.85 -13.23 -0.22
N THR A 324 -8.73 -13.30 -1.21
CA THR A 324 -8.44 -12.95 -2.61
C THR A 324 -8.20 -11.45 -2.80
N SER A 325 -8.68 -10.60 -1.88
CA SER A 325 -8.53 -9.13 -1.98
C SER A 325 -7.09 -8.65 -2.24
N ALA A 326 -6.09 -9.36 -1.71
CA ALA A 326 -4.67 -9.03 -1.84
C ALA A 326 -4.14 -9.08 -3.29
N ILE A 327 -4.81 -9.81 -4.21
CA ILE A 327 -4.40 -9.87 -5.62
C ILE A 327 -4.93 -8.71 -6.45
N TYR A 328 -6.00 -8.04 -6.02
CA TYR A 328 -6.62 -6.98 -6.82
C TYR A 328 -5.74 -5.75 -6.90
N ASN A 329 -5.00 -5.43 -5.85
CA ASN A 329 -4.15 -4.25 -5.77
C ASN A 329 -3.09 -4.19 -6.88
N PRO A 330 -2.26 -5.23 -7.11
CA PRO A 330 -1.29 -5.18 -8.17
C PRO A 330 -1.92 -5.11 -9.57
N ILE A 331 -3.05 -5.80 -9.79
CA ILE A 331 -3.82 -5.73 -11.04
C ILE A 331 -4.27 -4.29 -11.29
N ILE A 332 -4.98 -3.70 -10.31
CA ILE A 332 -5.51 -2.34 -10.40
C ILE A 332 -4.38 -1.32 -10.63
N HIS A 333 -3.26 -1.45 -9.93
CA HIS A 333 -2.12 -0.56 -10.11
C HIS A 333 -1.48 -0.67 -11.50
N VAL A 334 -1.38 -1.87 -12.08
CA VAL A 334 -0.84 -2.03 -13.44
C VAL A 334 -1.76 -1.39 -14.49
N PHE A 335 -3.08 -1.53 -14.35
CA PHE A 335 -4.04 -1.01 -15.34
C PHE A 335 -4.35 0.47 -15.17
N LEU A 336 -4.57 0.94 -13.93
CA LEU A 336 -5.04 2.29 -13.64
C LEU A 336 -3.94 3.29 -13.31
N TYR A 337 -2.68 2.84 -13.12
CA TYR A 337 -1.56 3.73 -12.84
C TYR A 337 -0.50 3.76 -13.97
N PRO A 338 -0.70 4.59 -15.02
CA PRO A 338 0.16 4.61 -16.21
C PRO A 338 1.65 4.86 -15.93
N LYS A 339 1.98 5.67 -14.91
CA LYS A 339 3.37 5.95 -14.54
C LYS A 339 4.06 4.70 -14.00
N LEU A 340 3.36 3.92 -13.18
CA LEU A 340 3.86 2.63 -12.70
C LEU A 340 3.96 1.63 -13.83
N ARG A 341 2.94 1.50 -14.70
CA ARG A 341 3.00 0.62 -15.87
C ARG A 341 4.20 0.91 -16.77
N LYS A 342 4.48 2.18 -17.05
CA LYS A 342 5.66 2.58 -17.82
C LYS A 342 6.97 2.23 -17.12
N ALA A 343 7.05 2.44 -15.81
CA ALA A 343 8.22 2.05 -15.02
C ALA A 343 8.41 0.52 -15.03
N LEU A 344 7.34 -0.24 -14.83
CA LEU A 344 7.32 -1.70 -14.89
C LEU A 344 7.83 -2.21 -16.24
N MET A 345 7.30 -1.70 -17.36
CA MET A 345 7.76 -2.07 -18.71
C MET A 345 9.24 -1.73 -18.93
N LYS A 346 9.73 -0.60 -18.40
CA LYS A 346 11.15 -0.25 -18.47
C LYS A 346 12.01 -1.18 -17.63
N THR A 347 11.55 -1.55 -16.44
CA THR A 347 12.24 -2.51 -15.57
C THR A 347 12.30 -3.88 -16.21
N PHE A 348 11.23 -4.36 -16.86
CA PHE A 348 11.24 -5.62 -17.61
C PHE A 348 12.13 -5.57 -18.85
N LYS A 349 12.09 -4.49 -19.64
CA LYS A 349 13.02 -4.31 -20.78
C LYS A 349 14.47 -4.22 -20.31
N GLY A 350 14.71 -3.56 -19.17
CA GLY A 350 16.02 -3.49 -18.53
C GLY A 350 16.48 -4.83 -17.95
N PHE A 351 15.57 -5.64 -17.42
CA PHE A 351 15.84 -7.01 -16.98
C PHE A 351 16.24 -7.90 -18.18
N TRP A 352 15.55 -7.76 -19.31
CA TRP A 352 15.87 -8.44 -20.57
C TRP A 352 17.14 -7.89 -21.25
N HIS A 353 17.52 -6.63 -21.01
CA HIS A 353 18.76 -6.05 -21.51
C HIS A 353 19.96 -6.26 -20.57
N CYS A 354 19.74 -6.49 -19.27
CA CYS A 354 20.79 -6.87 -18.32
C CYS A 354 21.24 -8.33 -18.51
N THR A 355 20.36 -9.22 -18.97
CA THR A 355 20.75 -10.57 -19.42
C THR A 355 21.51 -10.56 -20.76
N ARG A 356 21.60 -9.40 -21.45
CA ARG A 356 22.32 -9.23 -22.73
C ARG A 356 23.52 -8.28 -22.68
N ARG A 357 23.84 -7.69 -21.53
CA ARG A 357 25.03 -6.83 -21.33
C ARG A 357 25.93 -7.38 -20.23
N LYS A 358 26.72 -8.41 -20.56
CA LYS A 358 28.14 -8.37 -20.15
C LYS A 358 28.82 -7.33 -21.04
N THR A 359 29.72 -6.54 -20.45
CA THR A 359 30.62 -5.54 -21.07
C THR A 359 30.00 -4.33 -21.80
N ARG A 360 29.61 -3.28 -21.05
CA ARG A 360 29.91 -1.89 -21.48
C ARG A 360 29.94 -0.92 -20.30
N SER A 361 31.15 -0.54 -19.91
CA SER A 361 31.47 0.46 -18.88
C SER A 361 30.79 1.81 -19.20
N GLN A 362 30.15 2.43 -18.21
CA GLN A 362 29.60 3.79 -18.31
C GLN A 362 30.73 4.81 -18.26
N HIS A 363 30.95 5.56 -19.34
CA HIS A 363 31.96 6.62 -19.40
C HIS A 363 31.30 7.98 -19.13
N LYS A 364 31.81 8.73 -18.14
CA LYS A 364 31.32 10.06 -17.72
C LYS A 364 31.77 11.13 -18.73
N VAL A 365 30.83 11.92 -19.26
CA VAL A 365 31.11 13.17 -20.01
C VAL A 365 31.15 14.34 -19.02
N LYS A 366 32.18 15.19 -19.11
CA LYS A 366 32.28 16.44 -18.32
C LYS A 366 31.84 17.63 -19.19
N THR A 367 30.97 18.48 -18.66
CA THR A 367 30.54 19.74 -19.29
C THR A 367 31.14 20.92 -18.53
N LEU A 368 31.85 21.81 -19.24
CA LEU A 368 32.41 23.05 -18.71
C LEU A 368 31.62 24.25 -19.26
N VAL A 369 31.25 25.20 -18.40
CA VAL A 369 30.53 26.43 -18.79
C VAL A 369 31.43 27.63 -18.53
N ARG A 370 31.66 28.47 -19.54
CA ARG A 370 32.44 29.70 -19.44
C ARG A 370 31.63 30.88 -19.98
N PHE A 371 31.60 31.97 -19.23
CA PHE A 371 30.99 33.23 -19.67
C PHE A 371 32.06 34.07 -20.38
N VAL A 372 31.73 34.58 -21.55
CA VAL A 372 32.59 35.51 -22.30
C VAL A 372 31.79 36.80 -22.47
N ASN A 373 32.29 37.88 -21.87
CA ASN A 373 31.77 39.22 -22.08
C ASN A 373 32.53 39.84 -23.27
N ASP A 374 31.84 40.02 -24.39
CA ASP A 374 32.25 40.96 -25.43
C ASP A 374 31.28 42.15 -25.35
N ASP A 375 31.82 43.32 -25.04
CA ASP A 375 31.31 44.62 -25.47
C ASP A 375 29.84 44.92 -25.11
N GLY A 376 29.60 45.12 -23.81
CA GLY A 376 28.56 46.01 -23.25
C GLY A 376 27.07 45.74 -23.54
N THR A 377 26.70 44.83 -24.45
CA THR A 377 25.28 44.65 -24.85
C THR A 377 24.86 43.21 -25.17
N ARG A 378 25.79 42.22 -25.21
CA ARG A 378 25.47 40.80 -25.46
C ARG A 378 26.37 39.86 -24.65
N SER A 379 25.78 39.02 -23.79
CA SER A 379 26.52 37.95 -23.11
C SER A 379 26.45 36.65 -23.91
N LYS A 380 27.60 35.96 -24.09
CA LYS A 380 27.68 34.65 -24.75
C LYS A 380 27.99 33.58 -23.70
N MET A 381 27.20 32.50 -23.66
CA MET A 381 27.52 31.32 -22.85
C MET A 381 28.07 30.22 -23.75
N LEU A 382 29.30 29.81 -23.46
CA LEU A 382 29.98 28.75 -24.19
C LEU A 382 29.86 27.43 -23.42
N PHE A 383 29.32 26.41 -24.07
CA PHE A 383 29.26 25.05 -23.55
C PHE A 383 30.33 24.21 -24.23
N ARG A 384 31.34 23.79 -23.48
CA ARG A 384 32.37 22.87 -23.96
C ARG A 384 32.07 21.46 -23.48
N PHE A 385 31.87 20.56 -24.44
CA PHE A 385 31.68 19.13 -24.22
C PHE A 385 33.00 18.41 -24.49
N ILE A 386 33.56 17.75 -23.48
CA ILE A 386 34.81 17.00 -23.61
C ILE A 386 34.47 15.51 -23.70
N GLY A 387 34.69 14.94 -24.89
CA GLY A 387 34.56 13.52 -25.15
C GLY A 387 35.73 12.70 -24.58
N PRO A 388 35.59 11.38 -24.47
CA PRO A 388 36.56 10.49 -23.82
C PRO A 388 37.93 10.42 -24.52
N ASN A 389 38.03 10.84 -25.80
CA ASN A 389 39.29 10.86 -26.56
C ASN A 389 39.93 12.25 -26.60
N GLY A 390 39.52 13.17 -25.72
CA GLY A 390 39.97 14.57 -25.76
C GLY A 390 39.30 15.41 -26.86
N THR A 391 38.39 14.84 -27.66
CA THR A 391 37.61 15.56 -28.65
C THR A 391 36.68 16.57 -27.98
N THR A 392 36.89 17.85 -28.25
CA THR A 392 36.08 18.96 -27.73
C THR A 392 35.05 19.40 -28.75
N SER A 393 33.79 19.54 -28.34
CA SER A 393 32.74 20.20 -29.13
C SER A 393 32.22 21.41 -28.36
N ASP A 394 32.29 22.59 -29.00
CA ASP A 394 31.83 23.84 -28.40
C ASP A 394 30.48 24.24 -29.02
N LYS A 395 29.50 24.57 -28.17
CA LYS A 395 28.23 25.18 -28.58
C LYS A 395 28.05 26.51 -27.87
N THR A 396 27.70 27.55 -28.62
CA THR A 396 27.50 28.90 -28.10
C THR A 396 26.02 29.25 -28.11
N ILE A 397 25.48 29.71 -26.99
CA ILE A 397 24.14 30.27 -26.91
C ILE A 397 24.28 31.77 -26.61
N GLN A 398 23.71 32.60 -27.48
CA GLN A 398 23.62 34.05 -27.28
C GLN A 398 22.28 34.40 -26.64
N PHE A 399 22.32 35.27 -25.63
CA PHE A 399 21.12 35.86 -25.03
C PHE A 399 21.39 37.32 -24.67
N ARG A 400 20.33 38.13 -24.71
CA ARG A 400 20.36 39.54 -24.35
C ARG A 400 19.82 39.67 -22.93
N LEU A 401 20.67 40.06 -21.97
CA LEU A 401 20.25 40.30 -20.59
C LEU A 401 19.62 41.69 -20.48
N PRO A 402 18.48 41.86 -19.80
CA PRO A 402 17.95 43.16 -19.45
C PRO A 402 18.66 43.65 -18.18
N GLY A 403 19.59 44.61 -18.34
CA GLY A 403 20.29 45.27 -17.24
C GLY A 403 21.65 44.67 -16.88
N VAL A 404 22.49 45.52 -16.27
CA VAL A 404 23.85 45.20 -15.82
C VAL A 404 23.77 44.18 -14.67
N VAL A 405 24.16 42.93 -14.94
CA VAL A 405 24.24 41.88 -13.91
C VAL A 405 25.69 41.76 -13.47
N ASP A 406 25.93 41.90 -12.17
CA ASP A 406 27.26 41.84 -11.57
C ASP A 406 27.86 40.42 -11.63
N SER A 407 29.18 40.36 -11.80
CA SER A 407 30.00 39.15 -12.03
C SER A 407 29.82 38.10 -10.93
N GLU A 408 29.48 38.55 -9.71
CA GLU A 408 29.35 37.72 -8.52
C GLU A 408 28.01 36.95 -8.47
N GLN A 409 26.93 37.47 -9.07
CA GLN A 409 25.65 36.76 -9.15
C GLN A 409 25.70 35.57 -10.12
N ILE A 410 26.57 35.61 -11.13
CA ILE A 410 26.67 34.61 -12.18
C ILE A 410 27.37 33.33 -11.67
N ASN A 411 28.43 33.46 -10.86
CA ASN A 411 29.13 32.32 -10.27
C ASN A 411 28.26 31.51 -9.29
N ASN A 412 27.26 32.15 -8.67
CA ASN A 412 26.32 31.50 -7.76
C ASN A 412 25.21 30.68 -8.46
N MET A 413 25.03 30.80 -9.77
CA MET A 413 24.08 29.97 -10.54
C MET A 413 24.66 28.63 -11.02
N ALA A 414 25.99 28.51 -11.11
CA ALA A 414 26.69 27.35 -11.66
C ALA A 414 26.45 25.99 -10.94
N PRO A 415 26.18 25.91 -9.61
CA PRO A 415 25.97 24.61 -8.97
C PRO A 415 24.62 23.95 -9.26
N LYS A 416 23.60 24.70 -9.71
CA LYS A 416 22.20 24.22 -9.78
C LYS A 416 21.85 23.37 -11.01
N LEU A 417 22.76 23.25 -12.00
CA LEU A 417 22.54 22.46 -13.22
C LEU A 417 23.13 21.03 -13.16
N LYS A 418 23.82 20.65 -12.07
CA LYS A 418 24.48 19.33 -11.95
C LYS A 418 23.57 18.17 -11.56
N SER A 419 22.26 18.37 -11.34
CA SER A 419 21.40 17.32 -10.73
C SER A 419 20.31 16.71 -11.61
N SER A 420 20.23 17.04 -12.90
CA SER A 420 19.19 16.49 -13.79
C SER A 420 19.76 15.62 -14.92
N THR A 421 20.27 14.43 -14.60
CA THR A 421 20.33 13.32 -15.57
C THR A 421 20.10 11.95 -14.91
N CYS A 422 19.02 11.31 -15.38
CA CYS A 422 18.53 9.93 -15.24
C CYS A 422 18.30 9.29 -13.86
#